data_AF-A0A1E4B853-F1
#
_entry.id   AF-A0A1E4B853-F1
#
_cell.length_a   1.000
_cell.length_b   1.000
_cell.length_c   1.000
_cell.angle_alpha   90.00
_cell.angle_beta   90.00
_cell.angle_gamma   90.00
#
_symmetry.space_group_name_H-M   'P 1'
#
loop_
_entity.id
_entity.type
_entity.pdbx_description
1 polymer ?
#
loop_
_entity_poly.entity_id
_entity_poly.type
_entity_poly.pdbx_seq_one_letter_code
_entity_poly.pdbx_strand_id
1 'polypeptide(L)'
;MPSRQLQSGAARLKPAILIRAALLLGVLFFGAVTWFIRRSGGVPPFDPANATTLLWVARGVWGFSMATCLVLFGLLRHSRNAARARSLSIVGWASGELVAMMGGVVWYLTGNSQWYTFGLVYLVLTFFAFPAPRE
;
A
#
# COMPACT_ATOMS: atom_id res chain seq x y z
N MET A 1 -12.40 -48.46 10.37
CA MET A 1 -12.22 -48.17 8.92
C MET A 1 -12.29 -46.66 8.71
N PRO A 2 -11.54 -46.10 7.74
CA PRO A 2 -10.79 -44.86 7.89
C PRO A 2 -11.55 -43.61 7.43
N SER A 3 -11.52 -42.55 8.23
CA SER A 3 -11.95 -41.19 7.83
C SER A 3 -10.85 -40.13 8.08
N ARG A 4 -9.57 -40.55 7.93
CA ARG A 4 -8.49 -39.63 7.54
C ARG A 4 -8.54 -39.49 6.03
N GLN A 5 -8.24 -38.31 5.50
CA GLN A 5 -8.10 -37.97 4.07
C GLN A 5 -9.25 -37.21 3.41
N LEU A 6 -9.74 -36.16 4.08
CA LEU A 6 -9.96 -34.90 3.39
C LEU A 6 -9.19 -33.80 4.12
N GLN A 7 -7.89 -34.05 4.32
CA GLN A 7 -6.95 -32.93 4.45
C GLN A 7 -6.94 -32.26 3.09
N SER A 8 -7.83 -31.29 2.91
CA SER A 8 -7.77 -30.34 1.83
C SER A 8 -6.35 -29.78 1.81
N GLY A 9 -5.56 -30.20 0.82
CA GLY A 9 -4.25 -29.68 0.50
C GLY A 9 -4.31 -28.23 0.00
N ALA A 10 -5.17 -27.41 0.59
CA ALA A 10 -5.05 -25.97 0.49
C ALA A 10 -3.77 -25.63 1.24
N ALA A 11 -2.70 -25.39 0.48
CA ALA A 11 -1.49 -24.76 1.00
C ALA A 11 -1.94 -23.63 1.93
N ARG A 12 -1.66 -23.71 3.23
CA ARG A 12 -1.99 -22.62 4.16
C ARG A 12 -1.19 -21.42 3.72
N LEU A 13 -1.81 -20.55 2.92
CA LEU A 13 -1.22 -19.30 2.49
C LEU A 13 -0.83 -18.55 3.75
N LYS A 14 0.44 -18.19 3.86
CA LYS A 14 0.95 -17.48 5.03
C LYS A 14 0.17 -16.17 5.16
N PRO A 15 -0.46 -15.84 6.32
CA PRO A 15 -1.36 -14.70 6.38
C PRO A 15 -0.70 -13.37 6.01
N ALA A 16 0.61 -13.24 6.20
CA ALA A 16 1.37 -12.07 5.77
C ALA A 16 1.40 -11.87 4.24
N ILE A 17 1.44 -12.96 3.46
CA ILE A 17 1.40 -12.90 2.00
C ILE A 17 0.00 -12.48 1.53
N LEU A 18 -1.05 -12.98 2.18
CA LEU A 18 -2.43 -12.58 1.91
C LEU A 18 -2.63 -11.08 2.16
N ILE A 19 -2.09 -10.55 3.26
CA ILE A 19 -2.14 -9.11 3.55
C ILE A 19 -1.44 -8.31 2.44
N ARG A 20 -0.21 -8.66 2.05
CA ARG A 20 0.48 -7.97 0.95
C ARG A 20 -0.30 -7.99 -0.35
N ALA A 21 -0.83 -9.15 -0.72
CA ALA A 21 -1.63 -9.30 -1.92
C ALA A 21 -2.89 -8.44 -1.85
N ALA A 22 -3.58 -8.41 -0.71
CA ALA A 22 -4.76 -7.59 -0.50
C ALA A 22 -4.45 -6.08 -0.60
N LEU A 23 -3.37 -5.61 0.04
CA LEU A 23 -2.91 -4.22 -0.05
C LEU A 23 -2.60 -3.84 -1.51
N LEU A 24 -1.80 -4.67 -2.20
CA LEU A 24 -1.44 -4.42 -3.60
C LEU A 24 -2.68 -4.43 -4.51
N LEU A 25 -3.56 -5.42 -4.35
CA LEU A 25 -4.81 -5.51 -5.11
C LEU A 25 -5.71 -4.31 -4.85
N GLY A 26 -5.85 -3.86 -3.61
CA GLY A 26 -6.61 -2.67 -3.27
C GLY A 26 -6.09 -1.43 -4.00
N VAL A 27 -4.77 -1.23 -3.98
CA VAL A 27 -4.13 -0.13 -4.70
C VAL A 27 -4.34 -0.21 -6.20
N LEU A 28 -4.07 -1.37 -6.80
CA LEU A 28 -4.23 -1.57 -8.24
C LEU A 28 -5.69 -1.42 -8.69
N PHE A 29 -6.63 -1.95 -7.92
CA PHE A 29 -8.06 -1.84 -8.20
C PHE A 29 -8.51 -0.38 -8.16
N PHE A 30 -8.10 0.38 -7.15
CA PHE A 30 -8.39 1.81 -7.08
C PHE A 30 -7.80 2.58 -8.29
N GLY A 31 -6.57 2.26 -8.68
CA GLY A 31 -5.96 2.83 -9.89
C GLY A 31 -6.71 2.47 -11.16
N ALA A 32 -7.19 1.23 -11.29
CA ALA A 32 -7.98 0.77 -12.42
C ALA A 32 -9.34 1.49 -12.50
N VAL A 33 -10.02 1.65 -11.37
CA VAL A 33 -11.28 2.42 -11.28
C VAL A 33 -11.03 3.89 -11.64
N THR A 34 -9.98 4.49 -11.09
CA THR A 34 -9.57 5.87 -11.41
C THR A 34 -9.33 6.05 -12.92
N TRP A 35 -8.58 5.12 -13.53
CA TRP A 35 -8.32 5.13 -14.96
C TRP A 35 -9.60 5.02 -15.78
N PHE A 36 -10.50 4.11 -15.40
CA PHE A 36 -11.78 3.90 -16.08
C PHE A 36 -12.66 5.15 -16.03
N ILE A 37 -12.86 5.73 -14.85
CA ILE A 37 -13.70 6.94 -14.68
C ILE A 37 -13.12 8.13 -15.46
N ARG A 38 -11.79 8.30 -15.44
CA ARG A 38 -11.14 9.36 -16.20
C ARG A 38 -11.31 9.18 -17.70
N ARG A 39 -11.27 7.95 -18.20
CA ARG A 39 -11.47 7.65 -19.63
C ARG A 39 -12.92 7.81 -20.07
N SER A 40 -13.89 7.57 -19.19
CA SER A 40 -15.31 7.78 -19.47
C SER A 40 -15.76 9.25 -19.34
N GLY A 41 -14.84 10.18 -19.02
CA GLY A 41 -15.14 11.60 -18.87
C GLY A 41 -15.92 11.96 -17.60
N GLY A 42 -16.07 11.01 -16.66
CA GLY A 42 -16.85 11.18 -15.43
C GLY A 42 -16.15 11.93 -14.30
N VAL A 43 -15.10 12.70 -14.61
CA VAL A 43 -14.30 13.39 -13.58
C VAL A 43 -15.04 14.66 -13.14
N PRO A 44 -15.34 14.84 -11.85
CA PRO A 44 -15.97 16.05 -11.37
C PRO A 44 -15.07 17.27 -11.62
N PRO A 45 -15.65 18.46 -11.88
CA PRO A 45 -14.88 19.68 -12.04
C PRO A 45 -14.09 19.96 -10.77
N PHE A 46 -12.77 20.07 -10.89
CA PHE A 46 -11.86 20.32 -9.78
C PHE A 46 -11.35 21.76 -9.84
N ASP A 47 -11.59 22.52 -8.78
CA ASP A 47 -11.16 23.91 -8.68
C ASP A 47 -9.62 24.01 -8.55
N PRO A 48 -8.93 24.70 -9.47
CA PRO A 48 -7.48 24.94 -9.38
C PRO A 48 -7.03 25.57 -8.06
N ALA A 49 -7.87 26.38 -7.39
CA ALA A 49 -7.53 26.98 -6.11
C ALA A 49 -7.29 25.92 -5.00
N ASN A 50 -8.01 24.80 -5.06
CA ASN A 50 -7.88 23.69 -4.12
C ASN A 50 -6.75 22.72 -4.48
N ALA A 51 -6.19 22.81 -5.69
CA ALA A 51 -5.08 21.97 -6.14
C ALA A 51 -3.85 22.15 -5.24
N THR A 52 -3.54 23.39 -4.86
CA THR A 52 -2.39 23.70 -4.01
C THR A 52 -2.52 23.04 -2.65
N THR A 53 -3.69 23.15 -2.01
CA THR A 53 -3.98 22.52 -0.72
C THR A 53 -3.89 21.00 -0.81
N LEU A 54 -4.47 20.39 -1.84
CA LEU A 54 -4.39 18.95 -2.07
C LEU A 54 -2.94 18.47 -2.20
N LEU A 55 -2.11 19.19 -2.96
CA LEU A 55 -0.70 18.85 -3.13
C LEU A 55 0.10 19.03 -1.83
N TRP A 56 -0.23 19.99 -0.98
CA TRP A 56 0.38 20.12 0.35
C TRP A 56 0.02 18.96 1.26
N VAL A 57 -1.25 18.54 1.27
CA VAL A 57 -1.69 17.36 2.02
C VAL A 57 -0.99 16.11 1.49
N ALA A 58 -0.90 15.94 0.18
CA ALA A 58 -0.22 14.81 -0.44
C ALA A 58 1.27 14.75 -0.05
N ARG A 59 1.97 15.91 -0.07
CA ARG A 59 3.35 16.02 0.42
C ARG A 59 3.47 15.71 1.91
N GLY A 60 2.53 16.17 2.73
CA GLY A 60 2.48 15.87 4.16
C GLY A 60 2.34 14.38 4.43
N VAL A 61 1.42 13.70 3.74
CA VAL A 61 1.25 12.24 3.82
C VAL A 61 2.51 11.51 3.37
N TRP A 62 3.15 11.98 2.30
CA TRP A 62 4.41 11.45 1.81
C TRP A 62 5.52 11.55 2.88
N GLY A 63 5.73 12.75 3.43
CA GLY A 63 6.74 13.02 4.45
C GLY A 63 6.49 12.23 5.74
N PHE A 64 5.23 12.19 6.20
CA PHE A 64 4.85 11.41 7.37
C PHE A 64 5.08 9.92 7.16
N SER A 65 4.65 9.37 6.03
CA SER A 65 4.82 7.95 5.71
C SER A 65 6.30 7.57 5.56
N MET A 66 7.11 8.46 4.99
CA MET A 66 8.58 8.28 4.92
C MET A 66 9.19 8.23 6.32
N ALA A 67 8.85 9.19 7.19
CA ALA A 67 9.32 9.21 8.57
C ALA A 67 8.91 7.95 9.33
N THR A 68 7.64 7.52 9.19
CA THR A 68 7.15 6.26 9.76
C THR A 68 7.95 5.06 9.25
N CYS A 69 8.18 4.94 7.94
CA CYS A 69 8.99 3.87 7.36
C CYS A 69 10.42 3.85 7.92
N LEU A 70 11.08 5.01 8.03
CA LEU A 70 12.43 5.10 8.57
C LEU A 70 12.50 4.65 10.04
N VAL A 71 11.55 5.09 10.87
CA VAL A 71 11.46 4.69 12.28
C VAL A 71 11.19 3.18 12.39
N LEU A 72 10.21 2.66 11.65
CA LEU A 72 9.88 1.23 11.66
C LEU A 72 11.03 0.37 11.16
N PHE A 73 11.77 0.82 10.15
CA PHE A 73 12.93 0.11 9.62
C PHE A 73 14.07 0.04 10.64
N GLY A 74 14.32 1.14 11.37
CA GLY A 74 15.25 1.15 12.49
C GLY A 74 14.84 0.19 13.61
N LEU A 75 13.55 0.18 13.98
CA LEU A 75 13.00 -0.73 14.98
C LEU A 75 13.05 -2.19 14.54
N LEU A 76 12.81 -2.47 13.26
CA LEU A 76 12.86 -3.81 12.69
C LEU A 76 14.28 -4.39 12.78
N ARG A 77 15.29 -3.60 12.41
CA ARG A 77 16.71 -4.01 12.48
C ARG A 77 17.17 -4.39 13.89
N HIS A 78 16.59 -3.77 14.92
CA HIS A 78 16.91 -4.06 16.32
C HIS A 78 16.03 -5.16 16.93
N SER A 79 15.03 -5.67 16.21
CA SER A 79 14.09 -6.65 16.74
C SER A 79 14.62 -8.08 16.58
N ARG A 80 14.80 -8.79 17.70
CA ARG A 80 15.09 -10.24 17.71
C ARG A 80 13.84 -11.11 17.74
N ASN A 81 12.66 -10.51 17.91
CA ASN A 81 11.39 -11.24 18.07
C ASN A 81 10.62 -11.29 16.74
N ALA A 82 10.36 -12.51 16.24
CA ALA A 82 9.65 -12.77 14.99
C ALA A 82 8.23 -12.18 14.96
N ALA A 83 7.48 -12.27 16.07
CA ALA A 83 6.12 -11.74 16.15
C ALA A 83 6.12 -10.20 16.05
N ARG A 84 7.08 -9.53 16.70
CA ARG A 84 7.23 -8.08 16.62
C ARG A 84 7.65 -7.63 15.22
N ALA A 85 8.58 -8.36 14.59
CA ALA A 85 9.01 -8.10 13.22
C ALA A 85 7.85 -8.22 12.22
N ARG A 86 6.93 -9.17 12.43
CA ARG A 86 5.71 -9.32 11.64
C ARG A 86 4.80 -8.11 11.73
N SER A 87 4.47 -7.67 12.94
CA SER A 87 3.61 -6.50 13.14
C SER A 87 4.22 -5.23 12.55
N LEU A 88 5.53 -5.00 12.76
CA LEU A 88 6.24 -3.86 12.18
C LEU A 88 6.20 -3.88 10.64
N SER A 89 6.33 -5.06 10.04
CA SER A 89 6.28 -5.20 8.59
C SER A 89 4.91 -4.88 8.02
N ILE A 90 3.83 -5.33 8.67
CA ILE A 90 2.45 -5.01 8.26
C ILE A 90 2.22 -3.50 8.30
N VAL A 91 2.66 -2.81 9.36
CA VAL A 91 2.53 -1.36 9.46
C VAL A 91 3.35 -0.64 8.38
N GLY A 92 4.57 -1.12 8.08
CA GLY A 92 5.39 -0.59 6.99
C GLY A 92 4.78 -0.80 5.59
N TRP A 93 4.02 -1.89 5.39
CA TRP A 93 3.28 -2.09 4.15
C TRP A 93 2.07 -1.16 4.05
N ALA A 94 1.32 -1.00 5.15
CA ALA A 94 0.17 -0.11 5.21
C ALA A 94 0.56 1.37 5.01
N SER A 95 1.73 1.81 5.50
CA SER A 95 2.22 3.17 5.20
C SER A 95 2.55 3.32 3.71
N GLY A 96 3.05 2.27 3.06
CA GLY A 96 3.23 2.23 1.60
C GLY A 96 1.92 2.36 0.84
N GLU A 97 0.88 1.64 1.28
CA GLU A 97 -0.45 1.67 0.67
C GLU A 97 -1.07 3.07 0.79
N LEU A 98 -0.96 3.71 1.95
CA LEU A 98 -1.46 5.06 2.19
C LEU A 98 -0.90 6.06 1.18
N VAL A 99 0.40 5.98 0.89
CA VAL A 99 1.06 6.84 -0.09
C VAL A 99 0.55 6.58 -1.51
N ALA A 100 0.38 5.30 -1.89
CA ALA A 100 -0.14 4.93 -3.20
C ALA A 100 -1.60 5.36 -3.39
N MET A 101 -2.44 5.19 -2.37
CA MET A 101 -3.82 5.66 -2.34
C MET A 101 -3.91 7.18 -2.48
N MET A 102 -3.11 7.93 -1.70
CA MET A 102 -3.07 9.38 -1.81
C MET A 102 -2.62 9.82 -3.21
N GLY A 103 -1.62 9.15 -3.81
CA GLY A 103 -1.22 9.41 -5.18
C GLY A 103 -2.33 9.13 -6.20
N GLY A 104 -3.14 8.09 -5.96
CA GLY A 104 -4.34 7.78 -6.74
C GLY A 104 -5.40 8.87 -6.64
N VAL A 105 -5.65 9.40 -5.45
CA VAL A 105 -6.58 10.54 -5.25
C VAL A 105 -6.12 11.77 -6.03
N VAL A 106 -4.81 12.08 -5.96
CA VAL A 106 -4.24 13.18 -6.75
C VAL A 106 -4.42 12.93 -8.24
N TRP A 107 -4.16 11.72 -8.73
CA TRP A 107 -4.39 11.37 -10.13
C TRP A 107 -5.86 11.49 -10.52
N TYR A 108 -6.77 11.01 -9.68
CA TYR A 108 -8.21 11.07 -9.92
C TYR A 108 -8.68 12.52 -10.09
N LEU A 109 -8.28 13.43 -9.20
CA LEU A 109 -8.75 14.82 -9.20
C LEU A 109 -8.00 15.70 -10.20
N THR A 110 -6.66 15.60 -10.28
CA THR A 110 -5.83 16.54 -11.04
C THR A 110 -5.44 16.03 -12.43
N GLY A 111 -5.51 14.72 -12.64
CA GLY A 111 -5.00 14.07 -13.86
C GLY A 111 -3.52 13.82 -13.90
N ASN A 112 -2.78 14.25 -12.88
CA ASN A 112 -1.37 13.95 -12.79
C ASN A 112 -1.14 12.51 -12.28
N SER A 113 -0.87 11.59 -13.20
CA SER A 113 -0.59 10.18 -12.90
C SER A 113 0.76 9.92 -12.24
N GLN A 114 1.67 10.90 -12.22
CA GLN A 114 3.00 10.74 -11.64
C GLN A 114 2.91 10.45 -10.14
N TRP A 115 1.96 11.08 -9.43
CA TRP A 115 1.75 10.86 -8.00
C TRP A 115 1.35 9.42 -7.68
N TYR A 116 0.44 8.85 -8.46
CA TYR A 116 0.05 7.45 -8.32
C TYR A 116 1.21 6.50 -8.64
N THR A 117 1.97 6.80 -9.70
CA THR A 117 3.14 6.00 -10.11
C THR A 117 4.22 6.00 -9.02
N PHE A 118 4.56 7.17 -8.46
CA PHE A 118 5.53 7.27 -7.37
C PHE A 118 5.03 6.57 -6.11
N GLY A 119 3.73 6.65 -5.82
CA GLY A 119 3.14 5.93 -4.69
C GLY A 119 3.17 4.41 -4.87
N LEU A 120 2.91 3.90 -6.08
CA LEU A 120 3.08 2.48 -6.40
C LEU A 120 4.53 2.02 -6.21
N VAL A 121 5.49 2.78 -6.73
CA VAL A 121 6.91 2.49 -6.53
C VAL A 121 7.24 2.47 -5.04
N TYR A 122 6.75 3.45 -4.28
CA TYR A 122 6.95 3.52 -2.84
C TYR A 122 6.38 2.29 -2.11
N LEU A 123 5.15 1.86 -2.42
CA LEU A 123 4.56 0.63 -1.88
C LEU A 123 5.41 -0.61 -2.20
N VAL A 124 5.87 -0.74 -3.44
CA VAL A 124 6.72 -1.87 -3.83
C VAL A 124 8.04 -1.84 -3.04
N LEU A 125 8.63 -0.66 -2.84
CA LEU A 125 9.82 -0.49 -2.00
C LEU A 125 9.56 -0.89 -0.54
N THR A 126 8.38 -0.62 0.04
CA THR A 126 8.09 -1.09 1.40
C THR A 126 7.98 -2.61 1.49
N PHE A 127 7.55 -3.29 0.43
CA PHE A 127 7.58 -4.76 0.38
C PHE A 127 9.02 -5.32 0.38
N PHE A 128 9.98 -4.60 -0.19
CA PHE A 128 11.40 -4.97 -0.13
C PHE A 128 12.03 -4.61 1.22
N ALA A 129 11.73 -3.41 1.75
CA ALA A 129 12.29 -2.94 3.00
C ALA A 129 11.82 -3.74 4.24
N PHE A 130 10.58 -4.25 4.20
CA PHE A 130 9.96 -5.00 5.28
C PHE A 130 9.61 -6.41 4.83
N PRO A 131 10.55 -7.38 4.82
CA PRO A 131 10.29 -8.73 4.30
C PRO A 131 9.24 -9.47 5.14
N ALA A 132 8.40 -10.27 4.48
CA ALA A 132 7.46 -11.15 5.17
C ALA A 132 8.22 -12.17 6.02
N PRO A 133 7.97 -12.27 7.33
CA PRO A 133 8.64 -13.25 8.18
C PRO A 133 8.41 -14.67 7.65
N ARG A 134 9.51 -15.37 7.37
CA ARG A 134 9.50 -16.79 7.02
C ARG A 134 9.48 -17.59 8.33
N GLU A 135 8.32 -17.66 8.96
CA GLU A 135 8.04 -18.73 9.95
C GLU A 135 7.87 -20.06 9.19
#